data_AF-A0A8J3TWQ2-F1
#
_entry.id   AF-A0A8J3TWQ2-F1
#
_cell.length_a   1.000
_cell.length_b   1.000
_cell.length_c   1.000
_cell.angle_alpha   90.00
_cell.angle_beta   90.00
_cell.angle_gamma   90.00
#
_symmetry.space_group_name_H-M   'P 1'
#
loop_
_entity.id
_entity.type
_entity.pdbx_description
1 polymer ?
#
loop_
_entity_poly.entity_id
_entity_poly.type
_entity_poly.pdbx_seq_one_letter_code
_entity_poly.pdbx_strand_id
1 'polypeptide(L)'
;MNWTFTADAEEYAAAAEPWLLRDPVRNTVPLTVLRGLRSGQFAEDPLMGWLADDDSVAGAVSHTPPYPLLLGCVPPESLPSLAAGLIELDRAIPGVSGPLALVEAFAREWWRPEVGRRSERLYRLGSLAPCTVPGKPRTAVASDLPEATRWFVAFQNEAEVDVEADPTPVVSARINREELIWWEDGDRPVALAAVSSPIAGMSRVGPVYTPPELRRRGYGSAVTHAVTHKALDDGAAEVLLFTDLDNPTSNSIYQSLGYRPVEDYASIRFG
;
A
#
# COMPACT_ATOMS: atom_id res chain seq x y z
N MET A 1 -24.96 -12.83 8.39
CA MET A 1 -23.55 -12.70 7.98
C MET A 1 -22.66 -13.21 9.09
N ASN A 2 -21.72 -14.12 8.78
CA ASN A 2 -20.81 -14.72 9.76
C ASN A 2 -19.35 -14.64 9.28
N TRP A 3 -18.42 -14.37 10.20
CA TRP A 3 -16.99 -14.38 9.90
C TRP A 3 -16.42 -15.79 9.96
N THR A 4 -15.62 -16.13 8.96
CA THR A 4 -14.74 -17.31 8.98
C THR A 4 -13.30 -16.83 8.98
N PHE A 5 -12.45 -17.45 9.79
CA PHE A 5 -11.03 -17.11 9.90
C PHE A 5 -10.16 -18.32 9.61
N THR A 6 -9.01 -18.10 8.96
CA THR A 6 -8.03 -19.14 8.62
C THR A 6 -6.62 -18.57 8.61
N ALA A 7 -5.63 -19.45 8.75
CA ALA A 7 -4.22 -19.17 8.48
C ALA A 7 -3.77 -19.72 7.11
N ASP A 8 -4.65 -20.44 6.38
CA ASP A 8 -4.37 -20.98 5.06
C ASP A 8 -4.68 -19.93 3.97
N ALA A 9 -3.64 -19.49 3.28
CA ALA A 9 -3.75 -18.49 2.23
C ALA A 9 -4.54 -18.97 1.00
N GLU A 10 -4.52 -20.27 0.69
CA GLU A 10 -5.27 -20.82 -0.45
C GLU A 10 -6.74 -21.01 -0.10
N GLU A 11 -7.07 -21.41 1.13
CA GLU A 11 -8.45 -21.41 1.62
C GLU A 11 -9.04 -20.00 1.59
N TYR A 12 -8.31 -19.02 2.15
CA TYR A 12 -8.74 -17.62 2.12
C TYR A 12 -8.90 -17.10 0.70
N ALA A 13 -7.96 -17.39 -0.20
CA ALA A 13 -8.05 -16.94 -1.58
C ALA A 13 -9.25 -17.54 -2.32
N ALA A 14 -9.52 -18.84 -2.14
CA ALA A 14 -10.66 -19.51 -2.77
C ALA A 14 -12.00 -18.84 -2.39
N ALA A 15 -12.12 -18.35 -1.16
CA ALA A 15 -13.30 -17.64 -0.69
C ALA A 15 -13.31 -16.14 -1.06
N ALA A 16 -12.26 -15.40 -0.68
CA ALA A 16 -12.26 -13.94 -0.66
C ALA A 16 -11.74 -13.28 -1.94
N GLU A 17 -10.87 -13.94 -2.72
CA GLU A 17 -10.28 -13.33 -3.92
C GLU A 17 -11.32 -12.92 -4.97
N PRO A 18 -12.36 -13.72 -5.28
CA PRO A 18 -13.42 -13.30 -6.20
C PRO A 18 -14.18 -12.06 -5.73
N TRP A 19 -14.32 -11.86 -4.43
CA TRP A 19 -14.91 -10.65 -3.85
C TRP A 19 -13.98 -9.44 -4.01
N LEU A 20 -12.70 -9.60 -3.65
CA LEU A 20 -11.69 -8.54 -3.75
C LEU A 20 -11.50 -8.05 -5.19
N LEU A 21 -11.55 -8.96 -6.17
CA LEU A 21 -11.39 -8.68 -7.60
C LEU A 21 -12.54 -7.86 -8.21
N ARG A 22 -13.67 -7.68 -7.51
CA ARG A 22 -14.78 -6.82 -7.99
C ARG A 22 -14.41 -5.34 -8.04
N ASP A 23 -13.51 -4.91 -7.16
CA ASP A 23 -12.94 -3.56 -7.17
C ASP A 23 -11.45 -3.62 -6.80
N PRO A 24 -10.57 -3.94 -7.77
CA PRO A 24 -9.14 -4.03 -7.52
C PRO A 24 -8.52 -2.71 -7.05
N VAL A 25 -9.14 -1.57 -7.39
CA VAL A 25 -8.66 -0.24 -6.99
C VAL A 25 -8.81 -0.08 -5.48
N ARG A 26 -10.00 -0.30 -4.93
CA ARG A 26 -10.23 -0.21 -3.47
C ARG A 26 -9.60 -1.35 -2.70
N ASN A 27 -9.48 -2.52 -3.33
CA ASN A 27 -8.84 -3.69 -2.75
C ASN A 27 -7.36 -3.81 -3.12
N THR A 28 -6.68 -2.70 -3.46
CA THR A 28 -5.28 -2.72 -3.87
C THR A 28 -4.35 -3.30 -2.79
N VAL A 29 -4.54 -2.92 -1.53
CA VAL A 29 -3.73 -3.45 -0.43
C VAL A 29 -4.10 -4.92 -0.15
N PRO A 30 -5.39 -5.31 0.02
CA PRO A 30 -5.76 -6.70 0.21
C PRO A 30 -5.23 -7.66 -0.87
N LEU A 31 -5.36 -7.31 -2.15
CA LEU A 31 -4.87 -8.15 -3.26
C LEU A 31 -3.34 -8.25 -3.28
N THR A 32 -2.64 -7.18 -2.91
CA THR A 32 -1.17 -7.22 -2.78
C THR A 32 -0.73 -8.11 -1.62
N VAL A 33 -1.40 -8.01 -0.47
CA VAL A 33 -1.14 -8.85 0.71
C VAL A 33 -1.42 -10.31 0.40
N LEU A 34 -2.52 -10.62 -0.30
CA LEU A 34 -2.84 -11.97 -0.75
C LEU A 34 -1.76 -12.58 -1.65
N ARG A 35 -1.26 -11.82 -2.64
CA ARG A 35 -0.11 -12.26 -3.46
C ARG A 35 1.12 -12.53 -2.60
N GLY A 36 1.38 -11.67 -1.61
CA GLY A 36 2.46 -11.83 -0.65
C GLY A 36 2.37 -13.16 0.09
N LEU A 37 1.22 -13.41 0.72
CA LEU A 37 0.91 -14.62 1.47
C LEU A 37 1.12 -15.90 0.64
N ARG A 38 0.58 -15.95 -0.57
CA ARG A 38 0.78 -17.08 -1.50
C ARG A 38 2.24 -17.30 -1.92
N SER A 39 3.06 -16.25 -1.89
CA SER A 39 4.49 -16.32 -2.17
C SER A 39 5.37 -16.60 -0.94
N GLY A 40 4.75 -16.86 0.23
CA GLY A 40 5.44 -17.08 1.50
C GLY A 40 5.91 -15.81 2.21
N GLN A 41 5.55 -14.63 1.71
CA GLN A 41 5.72 -13.38 2.47
C GLN A 41 4.62 -13.30 3.55
N PHE A 42 4.87 -12.58 4.64
CA PHE A 42 3.91 -12.42 5.74
C PHE A 42 3.48 -13.74 6.41
N ALA A 43 4.33 -14.76 6.35
CA ALA A 43 4.03 -16.10 6.85
C ALA A 43 4.08 -16.25 8.39
N GLU A 44 4.55 -15.22 9.09
CA GLU A 44 4.61 -15.25 10.56
C GLU A 44 3.25 -14.92 11.15
N ASP A 45 2.55 -15.99 11.57
CA ASP A 45 1.24 -15.94 12.24
C ASP A 45 0.16 -15.11 11.50
N PRO A 46 -0.12 -15.38 10.21
CA PRO A 46 -1.17 -14.68 9.48
C PRO A 46 -2.56 -15.12 9.97
N LEU A 47 -3.48 -14.17 10.04
CA LEU A 47 -4.91 -14.43 10.22
C LEU A 47 -5.66 -13.74 9.10
N MET A 48 -6.36 -14.51 8.27
CA MET A 48 -7.23 -13.97 7.23
C MET A 48 -8.67 -14.32 7.56
N GLY A 49 -9.60 -13.49 7.13
CA GLY A 49 -11.01 -13.77 7.32
C GLY A 49 -11.89 -13.20 6.24
N TRP A 50 -13.02 -13.86 6.04
CA TRP A 50 -14.06 -13.39 5.13
C TRP A 50 -15.43 -13.44 5.79
N LEU A 51 -16.29 -12.53 5.35
CA LEU A 51 -17.66 -12.43 5.78
C LEU A 51 -18.53 -13.21 4.79
N ALA A 52 -19.14 -14.29 5.26
CA ALA A 52 -20.15 -15.01 4.49
C ALA A 52 -21.51 -14.33 4.65
N ASP A 53 -22.19 -14.06 3.54
CA ASP A 53 -23.58 -13.64 3.44
C ASP A 53 -24.33 -14.62 2.51
N ASP A 54 -25.10 -15.51 3.14
CA ASP A 54 -25.65 -16.72 2.53
C ASP A 54 -24.56 -17.50 1.75
N ASP A 55 -24.76 -17.72 0.44
CA ASP A 55 -23.84 -18.43 -0.45
C ASP A 55 -22.76 -17.51 -1.07
N SER A 56 -22.60 -16.28 -0.56
CA SER A 56 -21.69 -15.28 -1.12
C SER A 56 -20.73 -14.71 -0.09
N VAL A 57 -19.61 -14.16 -0.57
CA VAL A 57 -18.70 -13.36 0.26
C VAL A 57 -19.10 -11.89 0.14
N ALA A 58 -19.22 -11.24 1.29
CA ALA A 58 -19.57 -9.83 1.42
C ALA A 58 -18.45 -8.98 2.04
N GLY A 59 -17.34 -9.61 2.46
CA GLY A 59 -16.26 -8.91 3.14
C GLY A 59 -15.00 -9.72 3.27
N ALA A 60 -13.86 -9.06 3.40
CA ALA A 60 -12.57 -9.69 3.57
C ALA A 60 -11.64 -8.83 4.44
N VAL A 61 -10.86 -9.48 5.30
CA VAL A 61 -9.87 -8.87 6.18
C VAL A 61 -8.61 -9.73 6.24
N SER A 62 -7.48 -9.11 6.57
CA SER A 62 -6.24 -9.84 6.86
C SER A 62 -5.43 -9.14 7.92
N HIS A 63 -4.89 -9.89 8.88
CA HIS A 63 -3.92 -9.44 9.85
C HIS A 63 -2.62 -10.22 9.65
N THR A 64 -1.60 -9.51 9.16
CA THR A 64 -0.25 -10.03 8.97
C THR A 64 0.70 -9.30 9.91
N PRO A 65 1.00 -9.84 11.11
CA PRO A 65 1.90 -9.19 12.05
C PRO A 65 3.23 -8.78 11.40
N PRO A 66 3.82 -7.64 11.83
CA PRO A 66 3.35 -6.71 12.86
C PRO A 66 2.36 -5.65 12.35
N TYR A 67 1.89 -5.75 11.10
CA TYR A 67 1.04 -4.73 10.48
C TYR A 67 -0.37 -4.69 11.11
N PRO A 68 -1.06 -3.54 11.10
CA PRO A 68 -2.43 -3.43 11.58
C PRO A 68 -3.38 -4.39 10.83
N LEU A 69 -4.53 -4.69 11.44
CA LEU A 69 -5.63 -5.38 10.78
C LEU A 69 -6.02 -4.60 9.52
N LEU A 70 -5.88 -5.23 8.36
CA LEU A 70 -6.30 -4.65 7.09
C LEU A 70 -7.77 -4.95 6.86
N LEU A 71 -8.58 -3.90 6.84
CA LEU A 71 -9.97 -3.95 6.40
C LEU A 71 -9.99 -3.82 4.87
N GLY A 72 -10.42 -4.88 4.19
CA GLY A 72 -10.85 -4.79 2.79
C GLY A 72 -12.23 -4.11 2.70
N CYS A 73 -12.89 -4.26 1.54
CA CYS A 73 -14.28 -3.87 1.43
C CYS A 73 -15.14 -4.79 2.32
N VAL A 74 -15.75 -4.23 3.37
CA VAL A 74 -16.67 -4.93 4.30
C VAL A 74 -17.88 -4.03 4.59
N PRO A 75 -19.07 -4.58 4.88
CA PRO A 75 -20.22 -3.80 5.29
C PRO A 75 -19.99 -3.21 6.69
N PRO A 76 -20.20 -1.91 6.94
CA PRO A 76 -19.99 -1.30 8.26
C PRO A 76 -20.71 -2.01 9.42
N GLU A 77 -21.92 -2.53 9.16
CA GLU A 77 -22.74 -3.27 10.11
C GLU A 77 -22.13 -4.62 10.55
N SER A 78 -21.13 -5.13 9.83
CA SER A 78 -20.43 -6.37 10.18
C SER A 78 -19.28 -6.16 11.19
N LEU A 79 -18.84 -4.91 11.40
CA LEU A 79 -17.67 -4.60 12.21
C LEU A 79 -17.82 -4.95 13.71
N PRO A 80 -18.99 -4.80 14.36
CA PRO A 80 -19.16 -5.27 15.74
C PRO A 80 -18.93 -6.78 15.87
N SER A 81 -19.43 -7.57 14.93
CA SER A 81 -19.24 -9.02 14.92
C SER A 81 -17.80 -9.43 14.59
N LEU A 82 -17.11 -8.65 13.75
CA LEU A 82 -15.68 -8.83 13.48
C LEU A 82 -14.85 -8.61 14.76
N ALA A 83 -15.10 -7.50 15.46
CA ALA A 83 -14.40 -7.17 16.69
C ALA A 83 -14.62 -8.23 17.77
N ALA A 84 -15.87 -8.68 17.97
CA ALA A 84 -16.20 -9.75 18.89
C ALA A 84 -15.46 -11.06 18.56
N GLY A 85 -15.46 -11.48 17.27
CA GLY A 85 -14.75 -12.69 16.85
C GLY A 85 -13.23 -12.61 17.06
N LEU A 86 -12.61 -11.45 16.82
CA LEU A 86 -11.18 -11.25 17.08
C LEU A 86 -10.84 -11.26 18.58
N ILE A 87 -11.74 -10.76 19.44
CA ILE A 87 -11.61 -10.83 20.91
C ILE A 87 -11.74 -12.28 21.39
N GLU A 88 -12.72 -13.03 20.88
CA GLU A 88 -12.91 -14.45 21.22
C GLU A 88 -11.70 -15.32 20.82
N LEU A 89 -11.05 -14.97 19.71
CA LEU A 89 -9.80 -15.60 19.26
C LEU A 89 -8.56 -15.18 20.06
N ASP A 90 -8.68 -14.26 21.02
CA ASP A 90 -7.57 -13.64 21.74
C ASP A 90 -6.50 -13.06 20.77
N ARG A 91 -6.95 -12.54 19.63
CA ARG A 91 -6.05 -12.01 18.58
C ARG A 91 -5.53 -10.65 19.00
N ALA A 92 -4.21 -10.53 19.17
CA ALA A 92 -3.56 -9.24 19.38
C ALA A 92 -3.64 -8.39 18.10
N ILE A 93 -4.43 -7.31 18.12
CA ILE A 93 -4.53 -6.34 17.02
C ILE A 93 -3.86 -5.03 17.46
N PRO A 94 -2.67 -4.70 16.93
CA PRO A 94 -1.94 -3.48 17.30
C PRO A 94 -2.53 -2.21 16.66
N GLY A 95 -3.45 -2.37 15.71
CA GLY A 95 -4.02 -1.27 14.95
C GLY A 95 -4.97 -1.76 13.86
N VAL A 96 -5.60 -0.83 13.16
CA VAL A 96 -6.49 -1.12 12.03
C VAL A 96 -6.19 -0.16 10.87
N SER A 97 -6.23 -0.66 9.63
CA SER A 97 -6.00 0.14 8.42
C SER A 97 -6.99 -0.21 7.32
N GLY A 98 -7.41 0.79 6.54
CA GLY A 98 -8.41 0.64 5.47
C GLY A 98 -9.10 1.96 5.16
N PRO A 99 -10.24 1.93 4.43
CA PRO A 99 -11.06 3.11 4.18
C PRO A 99 -11.44 3.82 5.48
N LEU A 100 -11.36 5.16 5.49
CA LEU A 100 -11.50 5.99 6.68
C LEU A 100 -12.76 5.66 7.49
N ALA A 101 -13.91 5.58 6.81
CA ALA A 101 -15.19 5.30 7.46
C ALA A 101 -15.22 3.92 8.15
N LEU A 102 -14.58 2.91 7.57
CA LEU A 102 -14.51 1.56 8.13
C LEU A 102 -13.53 1.49 9.30
N VAL A 103 -12.38 2.15 9.17
CA VAL A 103 -11.39 2.26 10.24
C VAL A 103 -11.98 2.95 11.48
N GLU A 104 -12.66 4.08 11.30
CA GLU A 104 -13.31 4.78 12.41
C GLU A 104 -14.46 3.99 13.01
N ALA A 105 -15.20 3.23 12.20
CA ALA A 105 -16.24 2.35 12.70
C ALA A 105 -15.67 1.18 13.51
N PHE A 106 -14.62 0.52 13.02
CA PHE A 106 -13.96 -0.55 13.76
C PHE A 106 -13.34 -0.04 15.07
N ALA A 107 -12.70 1.13 15.07
CA ALA A 107 -12.10 1.70 16.26
C ALA A 107 -13.10 2.00 17.39
N ARG A 108 -14.40 2.20 17.07
CA ARG A 108 -15.46 2.33 18.09
C ARG A 108 -15.84 1.00 18.74
N GLU A 109 -15.68 -0.10 18.02
CA GLU A 109 -15.96 -1.45 18.50
C GLU A 109 -14.76 -2.08 19.21
N TRP A 110 -13.55 -1.60 18.92
CA TRP A 110 -12.31 -2.09 19.52
C TRP A 110 -12.13 -1.53 20.94
N TRP A 111 -11.80 -2.41 21.90
CA TRP A 111 -11.74 -2.04 23.33
C TRP A 111 -10.49 -1.25 23.73
N ARG A 112 -9.42 -1.32 22.92
CA ARG A 112 -8.16 -0.62 23.20
C ARG A 112 -8.22 0.81 22.67
N PRO A 113 -7.64 1.79 23.40
CA PRO A 113 -7.67 3.18 22.99
C PRO A 113 -6.77 3.42 21.77
N GLU A 114 -7.17 4.36 20.91
CA GLU A 114 -6.31 4.90 19.86
C GLU A 114 -5.14 5.69 20.46
N VAL A 115 -3.92 5.35 20.04
CA VAL A 115 -2.66 5.99 20.47
C VAL A 115 -1.92 6.69 19.33
N GLY A 116 -2.41 6.57 18.10
CA GLY A 116 -1.87 7.26 16.94
C GLY A 116 -2.66 6.99 15.67
N ARG A 117 -2.57 7.93 14.72
CA ARG A 117 -3.29 7.89 13.44
C ARG A 117 -2.42 8.43 12.32
N ARG A 118 -2.49 7.77 11.18
CA ARG A 118 -2.05 8.29 9.89
C ARG A 118 -3.24 8.36 8.95
N SER A 119 -3.36 9.46 8.21
CA SER A 119 -4.46 9.71 7.28
C SER A 119 -3.89 9.80 5.86
N GLU A 120 -4.39 8.98 4.96
CA GLU A 120 -3.86 8.85 3.60
C GLU A 120 -4.98 8.99 2.58
N ARG A 121 -4.62 9.29 1.35
CA ARG A 121 -5.54 9.32 0.21
C ARG A 121 -5.10 8.35 -0.86
N LEU A 122 -6.02 7.48 -1.28
CA LEU A 122 -5.85 6.67 -2.47
C LEU A 122 -6.10 7.54 -3.70
N TYR A 123 -5.11 7.60 -4.57
CA TYR A 123 -5.21 8.21 -5.89
C TYR A 123 -5.18 7.14 -6.98
N ARG A 124 -5.92 7.41 -8.06
CA ARG A 124 -5.94 6.62 -9.29
C ARG A 124 -5.54 7.50 -10.47
N LEU A 125 -4.66 7.01 -11.34
CA LEU A 125 -4.31 7.70 -12.57
C LEU A 125 -5.55 7.85 -13.47
N GLY A 126 -5.84 9.08 -13.89
CA GLY A 126 -6.81 9.34 -14.96
C GLY A 126 -6.15 9.30 -16.33
N SER A 127 -5.43 10.36 -16.66
CA SER A 127 -4.61 10.43 -17.88
C SER A 127 -3.27 11.04 -17.53
N LEU A 128 -2.19 10.34 -17.85
CA LEU A 128 -0.85 10.80 -17.50
C LEU A 128 -0.52 12.10 -18.24
N ALA A 129 -0.38 13.18 -17.48
CA ALA A 129 0.04 14.46 -18.03
C ALA A 129 1.55 14.45 -18.32
N PRO A 130 2.02 15.08 -19.41
CA PRO A 130 3.44 15.18 -19.70
C PRO A 130 4.22 15.85 -18.56
N CYS A 131 5.39 15.30 -18.23
CA CYS A 131 6.32 15.92 -17.29
C CYS A 131 7.67 16.17 -17.97
N THR A 132 8.14 17.43 -17.95
CA THR A 132 9.43 17.80 -18.53
C THR A 132 10.33 18.39 -17.45
N VAL A 133 11.30 17.59 -17.02
CA VAL A 133 12.32 17.93 -16.03
C VAL A 133 13.66 17.42 -16.57
N PRO A 134 14.79 18.13 -16.42
CA PRO A 134 16.09 17.62 -16.83
C PRO A 134 16.43 16.28 -16.17
N GLY A 135 17.00 15.38 -16.96
CA GLY A 135 17.40 14.04 -16.52
C GLY A 135 16.73 12.92 -17.33
N LYS A 136 16.91 11.69 -16.84
CA LYS A 136 16.38 10.48 -17.45
C LYS A 136 16.06 9.41 -16.40
N PRO A 137 15.12 8.52 -16.65
CA PRO A 137 14.91 7.36 -15.78
C PRO A 137 15.98 6.29 -16.02
N ARG A 138 16.35 5.58 -14.94
CA ARG A 138 17.19 4.39 -15.00
C ARG A 138 16.67 3.34 -14.01
N THR A 139 16.47 2.11 -14.47
CA THR A 139 16.14 0.98 -13.59
C THR A 139 17.30 0.71 -12.63
N ALA A 140 16.98 0.54 -11.35
CA ALA A 140 17.95 0.16 -10.33
C ALA A 140 18.46 -1.27 -10.58
N VAL A 141 19.74 -1.49 -10.33
CA VAL A 141 20.42 -2.78 -10.48
C VAL A 141 21.02 -3.21 -9.14
N ALA A 142 21.55 -4.44 -9.05
CA ALA A 142 22.06 -5.00 -7.79
C ALA A 142 23.10 -4.12 -7.08
N SER A 143 23.94 -3.39 -7.81
CA SER A 143 24.94 -2.47 -7.23
C SER A 143 24.34 -1.24 -6.58
N ASP A 144 23.08 -0.90 -6.88
CA ASP A 144 22.38 0.24 -6.27
C ASP A 144 21.81 -0.07 -4.88
N LEU A 145 21.82 -1.35 -4.45
CA LEU A 145 21.19 -1.79 -3.20
C LEU A 145 21.58 -0.94 -1.99
N PRO A 146 22.87 -0.62 -1.72
CA PRO A 146 23.23 0.18 -0.54
C PRO A 146 22.59 1.57 -0.54
N GLU A 147 22.56 2.24 -1.71
CA GLU A 147 22.02 3.60 -1.84
C GLU A 147 20.49 3.60 -1.83
N ALA A 148 19.86 2.63 -2.51
CA ALA A 148 18.42 2.44 -2.46
C ALA A 148 17.94 2.18 -1.03
N THR A 149 18.62 1.30 -0.29
CA THR A 149 18.33 1.05 1.13
C THR A 149 18.44 2.33 1.96
N ARG A 150 19.50 3.13 1.76
CA ARG A 150 19.68 4.41 2.45
C ARG A 150 18.51 5.37 2.20
N TRP A 151 18.03 5.45 0.97
CA TRP A 151 16.90 6.32 0.61
C TRP A 151 15.56 5.79 1.11
N PHE A 152 15.38 4.48 1.18
CA PHE A 152 14.22 3.86 1.82
C PHE A 152 14.15 4.18 3.31
N VAL A 153 15.26 4.05 4.03
CA VAL A 153 15.35 4.44 5.45
C VAL A 153 15.05 5.92 5.63
N ALA A 154 15.63 6.78 4.78
CA ALA A 154 15.38 8.22 4.83
C ALA A 154 13.90 8.56 4.57
N PHE A 155 13.27 7.92 3.58
CA PHE A 155 11.84 8.06 3.33
C PHE A 155 11.00 7.61 4.53
N GLN A 156 11.28 6.43 5.10
CA GLN A 156 10.51 5.88 6.23
C GLN A 156 10.58 6.79 7.46
N ASN A 157 11.77 7.32 7.75
CA ASN A 157 11.96 8.29 8.84
C ASN A 157 11.20 9.60 8.60
N GLU A 158 11.20 10.13 7.38
CA GLU A 158 10.48 11.38 7.06
C GLU A 158 8.97 11.20 6.95
N ALA A 159 8.49 10.01 6.59
CA ALA A 159 7.07 9.69 6.44
C ALA A 159 6.45 9.09 7.71
N GLU A 160 7.20 9.02 8.81
CA GLU A 160 6.78 8.44 10.10
C GLU A 160 6.15 7.04 9.94
N VAL A 161 6.67 6.25 9.00
CA VAL A 161 6.27 4.86 8.82
C VAL A 161 7.08 4.04 9.81
N ASP A 162 6.45 3.53 10.88
CA ASP A 162 7.10 2.68 11.89
C ASP A 162 7.93 1.57 11.21
N VAL A 163 9.24 1.62 11.41
CA VAL A 163 10.20 0.63 10.90
C VAL A 163 11.13 0.16 12.00
N GLU A 164 10.68 -0.85 12.74
CA GLU A 164 11.60 -1.66 13.54
C GLU A 164 12.41 -2.63 12.66
N ALA A 165 11.97 -2.89 11.42
CA ALA A 165 12.59 -3.85 10.51
C ALA A 165 13.50 -3.21 9.44
N ASP A 166 14.64 -3.85 9.17
CA ASP A 166 15.56 -3.49 8.08
C ASP A 166 14.88 -3.59 6.71
N PRO A 167 14.85 -2.50 5.89
CA PRO A 167 14.22 -2.54 4.57
C PRO A 167 15.04 -3.28 3.50
N THR A 168 16.28 -3.68 3.77
CA THR A 168 17.19 -4.30 2.79
C THR A 168 16.57 -5.48 2.02
N PRO A 169 15.88 -6.46 2.65
CA PRO A 169 15.25 -7.56 1.92
C PRO A 169 14.17 -7.09 0.95
N VAL A 170 13.38 -6.08 1.34
CA VAL A 170 12.33 -5.48 0.51
C VAL A 170 12.94 -4.74 -0.67
N VAL A 171 13.98 -3.95 -0.44
CA VAL A 171 14.69 -3.21 -1.50
C VAL A 171 15.32 -4.19 -2.50
N SER A 172 16.01 -5.22 -2.00
CA SER A 172 16.62 -6.26 -2.84
C SER A 172 15.58 -6.97 -3.72
N ALA A 173 14.43 -7.36 -3.14
CA ALA A 173 13.34 -7.99 -3.89
C ALA A 173 12.79 -7.07 -4.98
N ARG A 174 12.69 -5.76 -4.73
CA ARG A 174 12.23 -4.79 -5.73
C ARG A 174 13.25 -4.55 -6.84
N ILE A 175 14.55 -4.51 -6.53
CA ILE A 175 15.61 -4.46 -7.55
C ILE A 175 15.52 -5.68 -8.47
N ASN A 176 15.39 -6.89 -7.90
CA ASN A 176 15.29 -8.13 -8.67
C ASN A 176 14.04 -8.21 -9.56
N ARG A 177 12.98 -7.46 -9.22
CA ARG A 177 11.74 -7.35 -10.00
C ARG A 177 11.71 -6.13 -10.93
N GLU A 178 12.81 -5.37 -11.01
CA GLU A 178 12.90 -4.12 -11.78
C GLU A 178 11.85 -3.07 -11.36
N GLU A 179 11.45 -3.10 -10.09
CA GLU A 179 10.40 -2.26 -9.50
C GLU A 179 10.92 -0.94 -8.94
N LEU A 180 12.20 -0.62 -9.14
CA LEU A 180 12.84 0.61 -8.64
C LEU A 180 13.46 1.40 -9.79
N ILE A 181 13.06 2.67 -9.90
CA ILE A 181 13.52 3.58 -10.93
C ILE A 181 14.16 4.79 -10.28
N TRP A 182 15.42 5.03 -10.64
CA TRP A 182 16.12 6.28 -10.38
C TRP A 182 15.73 7.33 -11.43
N TRP A 183 15.61 8.58 -11.00
CA TRP A 183 15.75 9.73 -11.88
C TRP A 183 17.17 10.26 -11.77
N GLU A 184 17.88 10.31 -12.89
CA GLU A 184 19.26 10.77 -12.95
C GLU A 184 19.33 12.11 -13.68
N ASP A 185 19.95 13.11 -13.04
CA ASP A 185 20.27 14.40 -13.67
C ASP A 185 21.79 14.49 -13.86
N GLY A 186 22.24 14.31 -15.09
CA GLY A 186 23.61 13.91 -15.41
C GLY A 186 23.85 12.44 -15.01
N ASP A 187 24.99 12.18 -14.35
CA ASP A 187 25.36 10.85 -13.84
C ASP A 187 25.09 10.70 -12.32
N ARG A 188 24.10 11.45 -11.80
CA ARG A 188 23.76 11.45 -10.37
C ARG A 188 22.29 11.10 -10.14
N PRO A 189 21.99 10.09 -9.33
CA PRO A 189 20.63 9.86 -8.83
C PRO A 189 20.14 11.05 -8.01
N VAL A 190 18.97 11.58 -8.35
CA VAL A 190 18.37 12.75 -7.68
C VAL A 190 16.96 12.49 -7.15
N ALA A 191 16.28 11.45 -7.64
CA ALA A 191 15.01 10.96 -7.09
C ALA A 191 14.88 9.44 -7.34
N LEU A 192 14.08 8.77 -6.51
CA LEU A 192 13.81 7.34 -6.58
C LEU A 192 12.30 7.15 -6.45
N ALA A 193 11.74 6.27 -7.25
CA ALA A 193 10.40 5.76 -7.01
C ALA A 193 10.34 4.26 -7.23
N ALA A 194 9.45 3.61 -6.50
CA ALA A 194 9.08 2.23 -6.75
C ALA A 194 7.74 2.14 -7.45
N VAL A 195 7.55 1.07 -8.24
CA VAL A 195 6.25 0.68 -8.77
C VAL A 195 6.13 -0.83 -8.80
N SER A 196 5.04 -1.37 -8.26
CA SER A 196 4.84 -2.82 -8.27
C SER A 196 4.54 -3.35 -9.67
N SER A 197 5.01 -4.56 -9.96
CA SER A 197 4.55 -5.34 -11.11
C SER A 197 3.01 -5.46 -11.07
N PRO A 198 2.31 -5.49 -12.22
CA PRO A 198 0.85 -5.56 -12.23
C PRO A 198 0.29 -6.77 -11.45
N ILE A 199 -0.74 -6.53 -10.66
CA ILE A 199 -1.52 -7.52 -9.89
C ILE A 199 -2.98 -7.21 -10.13
N ALA A 200 -3.79 -8.17 -10.60
CA ALA A 200 -5.22 -7.90 -10.87
C ALA A 200 -5.46 -6.65 -11.75
N GLY A 201 -4.56 -6.39 -12.70
CA GLY A 201 -4.60 -5.22 -13.59
C GLY A 201 -4.15 -3.90 -12.97
N MET A 202 -3.72 -3.87 -11.70
CA MET A 202 -3.24 -2.64 -11.03
C MET A 202 -1.73 -2.70 -10.72
N SER A 203 -1.09 -1.54 -10.76
CA SER A 203 0.25 -1.29 -10.21
C SER A 203 0.17 -0.17 -9.17
N ARG A 204 0.97 -0.27 -8.11
CA ARG A 204 1.04 0.76 -7.06
C ARG A 204 2.40 1.44 -7.06
N VAL A 205 2.40 2.76 -7.20
CA VAL A 205 3.58 3.62 -7.05
C VAL A 205 3.82 3.87 -5.56
N GLY A 206 5.07 3.74 -5.13
CA GLY A 206 5.50 4.04 -3.76
C GLY A 206 6.54 3.06 -3.20
N PRO A 207 7.56 3.55 -2.47
CA PRO A 207 7.75 4.95 -2.08
C PRO A 207 8.24 5.85 -3.23
N VAL A 208 8.13 7.17 -3.05
CA VAL A 208 8.73 8.20 -3.90
C VAL A 208 9.60 9.08 -3.01
N TYR A 209 10.87 9.22 -3.33
CA TYR A 209 11.83 9.97 -2.53
C TYR A 209 12.68 10.92 -3.36
N THR A 210 12.89 12.11 -2.81
CA THR A 210 13.85 13.11 -3.29
C THR A 210 14.57 13.66 -2.06
N PRO A 211 15.91 13.57 -1.99
CA PRO A 211 16.68 14.13 -0.88
C PRO A 211 16.32 15.61 -0.63
N PRO A 212 16.23 16.08 0.63
CA PRO A 212 15.79 17.43 0.96
C PRO A 212 16.49 18.55 0.18
N GLU A 213 17.80 18.45 -0.01
CA GLU A 213 18.65 19.40 -0.72
C GLU A 213 18.41 19.45 -2.25
N LEU A 214 17.72 18.44 -2.79
CA LEU A 214 17.35 18.32 -4.21
C LEU A 214 15.86 18.60 -4.47
N ARG A 215 15.06 18.90 -3.44
CA ARG A 215 13.62 19.21 -3.57
C ARG A 215 13.37 20.52 -4.31
N ARG A 216 12.12 20.71 -4.74
CA ARG A 216 11.62 21.88 -5.50
C ARG A 216 12.28 22.08 -6.88
N ARG A 217 12.80 21.00 -7.46
CA ARG A 217 13.38 20.96 -8.81
C ARG A 217 12.59 20.09 -9.80
N GLY A 218 11.42 19.59 -9.38
CA GLY A 218 10.56 18.73 -10.20
C GLY A 218 10.94 17.24 -10.21
N TYR A 219 12.04 16.82 -9.58
CA TYR A 219 12.49 15.43 -9.63
C TYR A 219 11.48 14.41 -9.08
N GLY A 220 10.74 14.76 -8.03
CA GLY A 220 9.64 13.92 -7.53
C GLY A 220 8.55 13.67 -8.59
N SER A 221 8.15 14.72 -9.31
CA SER A 221 7.22 14.61 -10.44
C SER A 221 7.80 13.78 -11.58
N ALA A 222 9.08 13.99 -11.91
CA ALA A 222 9.76 13.30 -13.00
C ALA A 222 9.87 11.79 -12.76
N VAL A 223 10.32 11.39 -11.56
CA VAL A 223 10.44 9.97 -11.21
C VAL A 223 9.06 9.32 -11.10
N THR A 224 8.05 10.03 -10.57
CA THR A 224 6.66 9.54 -10.50
C THR A 224 6.09 9.33 -11.89
N HIS A 225 6.30 10.29 -12.81
CA HIS A 225 5.90 10.17 -14.21
C HIS A 225 6.57 8.95 -14.87
N ALA A 226 7.87 8.76 -14.67
CA ALA A 226 8.62 7.64 -15.23
C ALA A 226 8.10 6.27 -14.76
N VAL A 227 7.89 6.09 -13.45
CA VAL A 227 7.34 4.82 -12.93
C VAL A 227 5.89 4.60 -13.34
N THR A 228 5.11 5.68 -13.47
CA THR A 228 3.73 5.60 -13.98
C THR A 228 3.71 5.14 -15.44
N HIS A 229 4.58 5.71 -16.28
CA HIS A 229 4.72 5.29 -17.67
C HIS A 229 5.17 3.83 -17.78
N LYS A 230 6.17 3.42 -16.99
CA LYS A 230 6.61 2.02 -16.94
C LYS A 230 5.46 1.07 -16.57
N ALA A 231 4.64 1.42 -15.58
CA ALA A 231 3.50 0.60 -15.19
C ALA A 231 2.51 0.37 -16.33
N LEU A 232 2.24 1.42 -17.11
CA LEU A 232 1.37 1.34 -18.29
C LEU A 232 1.99 0.47 -19.39
N ASP A 233 3.28 0.62 -19.65
CA ASP A 233 4.02 -0.22 -20.61
C ASP A 233 4.03 -1.70 -20.18
N ASP A 234 4.13 -1.96 -18.88
CA ASP A 234 4.07 -3.31 -18.29
C ASP A 234 2.63 -3.89 -18.26
N GLY A 235 1.63 -3.13 -18.73
CA GLY A 235 0.25 -3.60 -18.91
C GLY A 235 -0.69 -3.34 -17.74
N ALA A 236 -0.35 -2.44 -16.81
CA ALA A 236 -1.28 -2.01 -15.78
C ALA A 236 -2.47 -1.25 -16.40
N ALA A 237 -3.68 -1.72 -16.13
CA ALA A 237 -4.92 -1.00 -16.44
C ALA A 237 -5.18 0.13 -15.43
N GLU A 238 -4.68 -0.03 -14.20
CA GLU A 238 -4.80 0.94 -13.11
C GLU A 238 -3.43 1.26 -12.53
N VAL A 239 -3.09 2.55 -12.40
CA VAL A 239 -1.90 2.97 -11.64
C VAL A 239 -2.35 3.76 -10.42
N LEU A 240 -1.98 3.27 -9.25
CA LEU A 240 -2.48 3.74 -7.96
C LEU A 240 -1.34 4.24 -7.09
N LEU A 241 -1.64 5.12 -6.14
CA LEU A 241 -0.72 5.51 -5.08
C LEU A 241 -1.47 5.96 -3.84
N PHE A 242 -0.78 5.86 -2.70
CA PHE A 242 -1.19 6.51 -1.46
C PHE A 242 -0.30 7.71 -1.20
N THR A 243 -0.88 8.74 -0.60
CA THR A 243 -0.14 9.88 -0.05
C THR A 243 -0.76 10.30 1.26
N ASP A 244 0.08 10.77 2.17
CA ASP A 244 -0.37 11.47 3.37
C ASP A 244 -1.25 12.67 2.98
N LEU A 245 -2.39 12.82 3.65
CA LEU A 245 -3.29 13.95 3.48
C LEU A 245 -2.66 15.27 3.93
N ASP A 246 -1.76 15.23 4.91
CA ASP A 246 -1.08 16.40 5.46
C ASP A 246 0.15 16.83 4.64
N ASN A 247 0.44 16.13 3.54
CA ASN A 247 1.52 16.49 2.62
C ASN A 247 1.00 17.22 1.36
N PRO A 248 0.81 18.56 1.39
CA PRO A 248 0.25 19.31 0.27
C PRO A 248 1.16 19.28 -0.98
N THR A 249 2.46 19.09 -0.79
CA THR A 249 3.42 19.04 -1.90
C THR A 249 3.20 17.80 -2.75
N SER A 250 3.17 16.62 -2.12
CA SER A 250 2.93 15.35 -2.81
C SER A 250 1.55 15.33 -3.46
N ASN A 251 0.52 15.78 -2.75
CA ASN A 251 -0.85 15.87 -3.29
C ASN A 251 -0.92 16.74 -4.56
N SER A 252 -0.25 17.90 -4.56
CA SER A 252 -0.18 18.78 -5.73
C SER A 252 0.56 18.12 -6.91
N ILE A 253 1.67 17.43 -6.64
CA ILE A 253 2.43 16.70 -7.66
C ILE A 253 1.55 15.65 -8.33
N TYR A 254 0.88 14.78 -7.56
CA TYR A 254 0.09 13.69 -8.13
C TYR A 254 -1.07 14.22 -8.97
N GLN A 255 -1.79 15.24 -8.49
CA GLN A 255 -2.86 15.88 -9.26
C GLN A 255 -2.34 16.52 -10.56
N SER A 256 -1.17 17.16 -10.54
CA SER A 256 -0.55 17.75 -11.72
C SER A 256 -0.17 16.71 -12.79
N LEU A 257 0.14 15.48 -12.37
CA LEU A 257 0.43 14.34 -13.23
C LEU A 257 -0.83 13.63 -13.75
N GLY A 258 -2.02 14.07 -13.33
CA GLY A 258 -3.30 13.52 -13.78
C GLY A 258 -3.90 12.42 -12.89
N TYR A 259 -3.36 12.25 -11.67
CA TYR A 259 -4.00 11.41 -10.66
C TYR A 259 -5.25 12.10 -10.08
N ARG A 260 -6.27 11.29 -9.77
CA ARG A 260 -7.55 11.73 -9.20
C ARG A 260 -7.82 11.02 -7.88
N PRO A 261 -8.39 11.72 -6.89
CA PRO A 261 -8.73 11.12 -5.60
C PRO A 261 -9.79 10.03 -5.79
N VAL A 262 -9.64 8.92 -5.06
CA VAL A 262 -10.62 7.83 -5.02
C VAL A 262 -11.35 7.83 -3.67
N GLU A 263 -10.59 7.69 -2.59
CA GLU A 263 -11.12 7.51 -1.24
C GLU A 263 -10.03 7.81 -0.21
N ASP A 264 -10.43 8.33 0.95
CA ASP A 264 -9.54 8.58 2.08
C ASP A 264 -9.45 7.33 2.95
N TYR A 265 -8.23 7.02 3.38
CA TYR A 265 -7.86 5.86 4.19
C TYR A 265 -7.25 6.35 5.50
N ALA A 266 -7.29 5.49 6.50
CA ALA A 266 -6.59 5.72 7.75
C ALA A 266 -5.84 4.45 8.19
N SER A 267 -4.83 4.67 9.04
CA SER A 267 -4.20 3.64 9.84
C SER A 267 -4.19 4.12 11.29
N ILE A 268 -4.95 3.44 12.16
CA ILE A 268 -5.01 3.70 13.59
C ILE A 268 -4.13 2.68 14.31
N ARG A 269 -3.38 3.12 15.34
CA ARG A 269 -2.67 2.26 16.29
C ARG A 269 -3.40 2.22 17.63
N PHE A 270 -3.42 1.06 18.28
CA PHE A 270 -4.05 0.83 19.56
C PHE A 270 -3.03 0.62 20.69
N GLY A 271 -3.37 1.05 21.90
CA GLY A 271 -2.56 0.91 23.13
C GLY A 271 -2.73 -0.40 23.87
#